data_AF-A0A3Q3LZN1-F1
#
_entry.id   AF-A0A3Q3LZN1-F1
#
_cell.length_a   1.000
_cell.length_b   1.000
_cell.length_c   1.000
_cell.angle_alpha   90.00
_cell.angle_beta   90.00
_cell.angle_gamma   90.00
#
_symmetry.space_group_name_H-M   'P 1'
#
loop_
_entity.id
_entity.type
_entity.pdbx_description
1 polymer ?
#
loop_
_entity_poly.entity_id
_entity_poly.type
_entity_poly.pdbx_seq_one_letter_code
_entity_poly.pdbx_strand_id
1 'polypeptide(L)'
;SSVENKRSLFLGRTALRFLPKREPGPQLKPRDAHSPMSLFKMFFSESAVLTLCRNTNAQAAKSRAKGRKYKWTDVGISELYRYIGLVFYISMVKLKSIRDYWRQDSLFSVPFPATVMSRDRYRTISWNLHMSHPGADKENDRKRGTAEHDCLFRVRPLMDTIRLACKTIYHPRRNLAVNERVVACKANTEMTQCMKATPTRWGFKLFVLADSSNGYTVDFAVYTGKNSFPTGHGLSYDAVMSLLDRTVLGSGYHVYMDNFYTSPKLLTDLFALKFGACGTYRDNRKDCPQDAANSLTSKSARGSMRWIRDEHLVFVKWMDAREVSVCSTIHAAQTGDTVQRRVKTQNGWRTKSFPCPAPVIAYNQHMGGVGLSDQLLQYYTAQHKTMKWYRKLFLHFLDIAATNAYIVHKELYGNMSHKEFMEELVVELCDVSQKVKPKFTNVDHVPVPGAGQASDATAGRRICALCKAKSGKRQDTPWKCQACDVHLCVQLKRNCFLDWHKVV
;
A
#
# COMPACT_ATOMS: atom_id res chain seq x y z
N SER A 1 11.22 28.63 -59.43
CA SER A 1 10.18 27.60 -59.52
C SER A 1 10.51 26.44 -58.58
N SER A 2 10.62 26.55 -57.25
CA SER A 2 9.88 27.25 -56.20
C SER A 2 8.36 27.02 -56.24
N VAL A 3 7.93 26.19 -55.29
CA VAL A 3 6.58 26.08 -54.72
C VAL A 3 5.55 25.31 -55.56
N GLU A 4 5.37 24.02 -55.25
CA GLU A 4 4.06 23.40 -55.00
C GLU A 4 4.20 21.89 -54.71
N ASN A 5 3.28 21.34 -53.92
CA ASN A 5 3.11 19.91 -53.59
C ASN A 5 3.92 19.26 -52.45
N LYS A 6 4.02 19.93 -51.29
CA LYS A 6 3.97 19.23 -49.97
C LYS A 6 3.04 19.93 -48.96
N ARG A 7 1.84 20.31 -49.40
CA ARG A 7 0.71 20.71 -48.53
C ARG A 7 -0.43 19.69 -48.63
N SER A 8 -0.28 18.58 -47.91
CA SER A 8 -1.34 17.64 -47.47
C SER A 8 -0.57 16.52 -46.76
N LEU A 9 -0.54 16.37 -45.44
CA LEU A 9 -1.67 16.19 -44.54
C LEU A 9 -1.41 16.93 -43.21
N PHE A 10 -2.05 18.08 -43.02
CA PHE A 10 -2.50 18.44 -41.68
C PHE A 10 -3.68 17.50 -41.37
N LEU A 11 -3.39 16.24 -41.01
CA LEU A 11 -4.34 15.40 -40.30
C LEU A 11 -4.64 16.15 -39.01
N GLY A 12 -5.80 16.82 -38.97
CA GLY A 12 -6.32 17.48 -37.79
C GLY A 12 -6.17 16.52 -36.61
N ARG A 13 -5.46 16.94 -35.57
CA ARG A 13 -5.31 16.17 -34.34
C ARG A 13 -6.71 15.84 -33.84
N THR A 14 -7.19 14.63 -34.09
CA THR A 14 -8.38 14.14 -33.42
C THR A 14 -7.93 13.77 -32.02
N ALA A 15 -7.81 14.78 -31.15
CA ALA A 15 -7.48 14.58 -29.76
C ALA A 15 -8.49 13.59 -29.19
N LEU A 16 -8.00 12.53 -28.54
CA LEU A 16 -8.87 11.54 -27.93
C LEU A 16 -9.73 12.23 -26.87
N ARG A 17 -11.04 12.33 -27.13
CA ARG A 17 -11.98 12.88 -26.17
C ARG A 17 -12.03 11.97 -24.95
N PHE A 18 -11.86 12.56 -23.76
CA PHE A 18 -11.98 11.82 -22.51
C PHE A 18 -13.45 11.51 -22.24
N LEU A 19 -13.78 10.23 -22.32
CA LEU A 19 -15.12 9.67 -22.16
C LEU A 19 -15.04 8.50 -21.18
N PRO A 20 -14.84 8.77 -19.88
CA PRO A 20 -14.83 7.74 -18.85
C PRO A 20 -16.23 7.11 -18.72
N LYS A 21 -16.29 5.83 -18.34
CA LYS A 21 -17.58 5.11 -18.19
C LYS A 21 -18.41 5.62 -17.03
N ARG A 22 -17.73 6.14 -16.01
CA ARG A 22 -18.34 6.76 -14.83
C ARG A 22 -17.62 8.07 -14.53
N GLU A 23 -18.18 8.88 -13.64
CA GLU A 23 -17.49 10.08 -13.20
C GLU A 23 -16.19 9.71 -12.48
N PRO A 24 -15.03 10.30 -12.84
CA PRO A 24 -13.78 10.03 -12.14
C PRO A 24 -13.83 10.43 -10.66
N GLY A 25 -13.31 9.57 -9.78
CA GLY A 25 -13.32 9.74 -8.34
C GLY A 25 -13.98 8.57 -7.61
N PRO A 26 -14.21 8.71 -6.29
CA PRO A 26 -14.98 7.77 -5.49
C PRO A 26 -16.40 7.57 -6.06
N GLN A 27 -16.84 6.32 -6.13
CA GLN A 27 -18.17 5.94 -6.64
C GLN A 27 -19.20 5.86 -5.50
N LEU A 28 -19.04 6.76 -4.53
CA LEU A 28 -19.78 6.82 -3.26
C LEU A 28 -20.31 8.24 -3.07
N LYS A 29 -21.43 8.35 -2.36
CA LYS A 29 -22.01 9.66 -2.05
C LYS A 29 -21.39 10.19 -0.74
N PRO A 30 -20.85 11.43 -0.72
CA PRO A 30 -20.27 12.00 0.50
C PRO A 30 -21.22 12.12 1.69
N ARG A 31 -22.54 12.05 1.46
CA ARG A 31 -23.58 12.17 2.50
C ARG A 31 -23.66 10.96 3.43
N ASP A 32 -23.06 9.83 3.04
CA ASP A 32 -23.21 8.55 3.75
C ASP A 32 -22.19 8.34 4.88
N ALA A 33 -21.44 9.39 5.28
CA ALA A 33 -20.48 9.42 6.39
C ALA A 33 -19.73 8.08 6.60
N HIS A 34 -18.85 7.77 5.66
CA HIS A 34 -18.12 6.51 5.65
C HIS A 34 -16.93 6.48 6.63
N SER A 35 -17.02 5.63 7.64
CA SER A 35 -15.89 5.32 8.54
C SER A 35 -14.77 4.55 7.82
N PRO A 36 -13.52 4.58 8.34
CA PRO A 36 -12.41 3.78 7.81
C PRO A 36 -12.73 2.29 7.65
N MET A 37 -13.37 1.64 8.63
CA MET A 37 -13.81 0.25 8.50
C MET A 37 -14.86 0.07 7.42
N SER A 38 -15.84 0.98 7.31
CA SER A 38 -16.86 0.87 6.26
C SER A 38 -16.23 0.93 4.87
N LEU A 39 -15.23 1.79 4.67
CA LEU A 39 -14.49 1.88 3.42
C LEU A 39 -13.64 0.63 3.15
N PHE A 40 -12.92 0.15 4.18
CA PHE A 40 -12.14 -1.08 4.08
C PHE A 40 -13.01 -2.31 3.75
N LYS A 41 -14.18 -2.42 4.36
CA LYS A 41 -15.14 -3.50 4.14
C LYS A 41 -15.71 -3.53 2.72
N MET A 42 -15.62 -2.46 1.94
CA MET A 42 -15.98 -2.55 0.51
C MET A 42 -14.98 -3.35 -0.30
N PHE A 43 -13.69 -3.37 0.11
CA PHE A 43 -12.67 -4.23 -0.49
C PHE A 43 -12.68 -5.62 0.15
N PHE A 44 -12.80 -5.68 1.48
CA PHE A 44 -12.90 -6.92 2.25
C PHE A 44 -14.31 -7.10 2.80
N SER A 45 -15.26 -7.42 1.91
CA SER A 45 -16.68 -7.57 2.27
C SER A 45 -16.94 -8.73 3.21
N GLU A 46 -18.07 -8.70 3.91
CA GLU A 46 -18.44 -9.77 4.84
C GLU A 46 -18.59 -11.11 4.12
N SER A 47 -19.00 -11.12 2.85
CA SER A 47 -19.03 -12.32 2.01
C SER A 47 -17.63 -12.88 1.72
N ALA A 48 -16.66 -12.00 1.43
CA ALA A 48 -15.27 -12.39 1.23
C ALA A 48 -14.67 -12.96 2.53
N VAL A 49 -14.94 -12.30 3.67
CA VAL A 49 -14.49 -12.72 5.00
C VAL A 49 -15.16 -14.02 5.42
N LEU A 50 -16.45 -14.22 5.15
CA LEU A 50 -17.15 -15.48 5.39
C LEU A 50 -16.53 -16.63 4.60
N THR A 51 -16.15 -16.39 3.34
CA THR A 51 -15.44 -17.37 2.52
C THR A 51 -14.07 -17.71 3.13
N LEU A 52 -13.32 -16.71 3.62
CA LEU A 52 -12.08 -16.92 4.34
C LEU A 52 -12.28 -17.72 5.64
N CYS A 53 -13.32 -17.44 6.42
CA CYS A 53 -13.67 -18.18 7.63
C CYS A 53 -13.90 -19.65 7.31
N ARG A 54 -14.77 -19.96 6.34
CA ARG A 54 -15.07 -21.34 5.90
C ARG A 54 -13.81 -22.09 5.48
N ASN A 55 -12.99 -21.47 4.63
CA ASN A 55 -11.75 -22.08 4.14
C ASN A 55 -10.69 -22.26 5.23
N THR A 56 -10.60 -21.31 6.16
CA THR A 56 -9.70 -21.36 7.31
C THR A 56 -10.11 -22.46 8.31
N ASN A 57 -11.41 -22.61 8.59
CA ASN A 57 -11.94 -23.67 9.45
C ASN A 57 -11.70 -25.06 8.82
N ALA A 58 -11.97 -25.21 7.51
CA ALA A 58 -11.64 -26.43 6.77
C ALA A 58 -10.14 -26.76 6.80
N GLN A 59 -9.28 -25.74 6.69
CA GLN A 59 -7.83 -25.91 6.76
C GLN A 59 -7.35 -26.32 8.15
N ALA A 60 -7.98 -25.81 9.20
CA ALA A 60 -7.71 -26.23 10.57
C ALA A 60 -8.14 -27.68 10.81
N ALA A 61 -9.33 -28.08 10.36
CA ALA A 61 -9.80 -29.47 10.42
C ALA A 61 -8.80 -30.42 9.72
N LYS A 62 -8.38 -30.09 8.49
CA LYS A 62 -7.35 -30.84 7.75
C LYS A 62 -6.01 -30.93 8.50
N SER A 63 -5.60 -29.84 9.16
CA SER A 63 -4.34 -29.80 9.90
C SER A 63 -4.39 -30.63 11.18
N ARG A 64 -5.53 -30.63 11.87
CA ARG A 64 -5.78 -31.48 13.05
C ARG A 64 -5.84 -32.96 12.69
N ALA A 65 -6.50 -33.32 11.58
CA ALA A 65 -6.51 -34.69 11.06
C ALA A 65 -5.10 -35.20 10.72
N LYS A 66 -4.16 -34.30 10.39
CA LYS A 66 -2.73 -34.61 10.20
C LYS A 66 -1.91 -34.65 11.50
N GLY A 67 -2.57 -34.66 12.66
CA GLY A 67 -1.91 -34.78 13.97
C GLY A 67 -1.34 -33.48 14.56
N ARG A 68 -1.68 -32.30 14.02
CA ARG A 68 -1.26 -31.02 14.64
C ARG A 68 -2.00 -30.80 15.95
N LYS A 69 -1.24 -30.60 17.03
CA LYS A 69 -1.76 -30.39 18.39
C LYS A 69 -1.95 -28.90 18.68
N TYR A 70 -3.18 -28.42 18.61
CA TYR A 70 -3.63 -27.11 19.13
C TYR A 70 -5.15 -27.13 19.34
N LYS A 71 -5.66 -26.27 20.22
CA LYS A 71 -7.10 -26.07 20.39
C LYS A 71 -7.65 -25.27 19.21
N TRP A 72 -8.77 -25.70 18.65
CA TRP A 72 -9.43 -25.00 17.55
C TRP A 72 -10.92 -24.85 17.83
N THR A 73 -11.37 -23.60 17.77
CA THR A 73 -12.77 -23.22 17.63
C THR A 73 -12.92 -22.56 16.27
N ASP A 74 -14.03 -22.77 15.61
CA ASP A 74 -14.28 -22.17 14.30
C ASP A 74 -14.26 -20.65 14.37
N VAL A 75 -13.59 -20.04 13.39
CA VAL A 75 -13.46 -18.59 13.27
C VAL A 75 -14.69 -18.05 12.58
N GLY A 76 -15.31 -17.04 13.19
CA GLY A 76 -16.42 -16.27 12.62
C GLY A 76 -15.97 -14.95 11.96
N ILE A 77 -16.91 -14.26 11.32
CA ILE A 77 -16.64 -13.00 10.58
C ILE A 77 -16.04 -11.93 11.50
N SER A 78 -16.69 -11.64 12.62
CA SER A 78 -16.23 -10.63 13.60
C SER A 78 -14.82 -10.96 14.11
N GLU A 79 -14.56 -12.22 14.47
CA GLU A 79 -13.24 -12.63 14.94
C GLU A 79 -12.15 -12.51 13.86
N LEU A 80 -12.48 -12.80 12.60
CA LEU A 80 -11.52 -12.66 11.50
C LEU A 80 -11.22 -11.18 11.20
N TYR A 81 -12.19 -10.28 11.32
CA TYR A 81 -11.92 -8.83 11.26
C TYR A 81 -11.02 -8.37 12.40
N ARG A 82 -11.26 -8.83 13.63
CA ARG A 82 -10.37 -8.56 14.78
C ARG A 82 -8.95 -9.07 14.52
N TYR A 83 -8.80 -10.25 13.90
CA TYR A 83 -7.50 -10.77 13.48
C TYR A 83 -6.83 -9.85 12.45
N ILE A 84 -7.56 -9.35 11.45
CA ILE A 84 -7.05 -8.40 10.46
C ILE A 84 -6.66 -7.07 11.12
N GLY A 85 -7.47 -6.55 12.05
CA GLY A 85 -7.15 -5.37 12.85
C GLY A 85 -5.83 -5.53 13.60
N LEU A 86 -5.58 -6.70 14.20
CA LEU A 86 -4.28 -6.99 14.81
C LEU A 86 -3.13 -7.11 13.81
N VAL A 87 -3.36 -7.58 12.59
CA VAL A 87 -2.34 -7.58 11.52
C VAL A 87 -1.92 -6.14 11.19
N PHE A 88 -2.86 -5.22 11.11
CA PHE A 88 -2.58 -3.79 10.91
C PHE A 88 -1.93 -3.14 12.14
N TYR A 89 -2.38 -3.46 13.35
CA TYR A 89 -1.72 -3.00 14.57
C TYR A 89 -0.22 -3.39 14.59
N ILE A 90 0.07 -4.64 14.24
CA ILE A 90 1.43 -5.17 14.15
C ILE A 90 2.25 -4.44 13.07
N SER A 91 1.63 -4.02 11.95
CA SER A 91 2.32 -3.25 10.92
C SER A 91 2.70 -1.84 11.36
N MET A 92 1.94 -1.25 12.30
CA MET A 92 2.20 0.09 12.82
C MET A 92 3.27 0.08 13.92
N VAL A 93 3.22 -0.87 14.85
CA VAL A 93 4.10 -0.89 16.04
C VAL A 93 5.45 -1.57 15.78
N LYS A 94 5.52 -2.58 14.89
CA LYS A 94 6.74 -3.27 14.44
C LYS A 94 7.72 -3.70 15.57
N LEU A 95 7.26 -4.55 16.48
CA LEU A 95 8.13 -5.28 17.42
C LEU A 95 8.91 -6.43 16.75
N LYS A 96 10.01 -6.86 17.36
CA LYS A 96 10.94 -7.85 16.79
C LYS A 96 10.34 -9.26 16.70
N SER A 97 9.61 -9.71 17.71
CA SER A 97 8.97 -11.02 17.73
C SER A 97 7.47 -10.92 17.91
N ILE A 98 6.73 -11.86 17.32
CA ILE A 98 5.28 -11.94 17.52
C ILE A 98 4.89 -12.15 18.99
N ARG A 99 5.79 -12.73 19.81
CA ARG A 99 5.54 -12.89 21.25
C ARG A 99 5.55 -11.56 21.99
N ASP A 100 6.30 -10.58 21.51
CA ASP A 100 6.51 -9.32 22.23
C ASP A 100 5.21 -8.50 22.31
N TYR A 101 4.32 -8.64 21.32
CA TYR A 101 2.99 -8.02 21.33
C TYR A 101 2.05 -8.50 22.45
N TRP A 102 2.35 -9.64 23.06
CA TRP A 102 1.60 -10.19 24.19
C TRP A 102 2.50 -10.40 25.42
N ARG A 103 3.70 -9.79 25.45
CA ARG A 103 4.52 -9.81 26.65
C ARG A 103 3.90 -8.89 27.70
N GLN A 104 3.79 -9.43 28.90
CA GLN A 104 3.57 -8.68 30.12
C GLN A 104 4.95 -8.51 30.77
N ASP A 105 5.16 -7.40 31.48
CA ASP A 105 6.36 -7.18 32.32
C ASP A 105 7.68 -6.98 31.56
N SER A 106 7.64 -6.16 30.50
CA SER A 106 8.84 -5.66 29.83
C SER A 106 8.69 -4.22 29.33
N LEU A 107 9.80 -3.56 29.02
CA LEU A 107 9.82 -2.24 28.36
C LEU A 107 9.07 -2.22 27.01
N PHE A 108 8.83 -3.38 26.40
CA PHE A 108 8.12 -3.52 25.12
C PHE A 108 6.66 -3.96 25.29
N SER A 109 6.13 -3.93 26.52
CA SER A 109 4.75 -4.35 26.78
C SER A 109 3.78 -3.39 26.10
N VAL A 110 2.90 -3.94 25.27
CA VAL A 110 1.82 -3.19 24.63
C VAL A 110 0.47 -3.78 25.08
N PRO A 111 -0.45 -2.99 25.66
CA PRO A 111 -1.66 -3.53 26.27
C PRO A 111 -2.70 -3.97 25.23
N PHE A 112 -2.68 -3.38 24.03
CA PHE A 112 -3.74 -3.49 23.04
C PHE A 112 -3.98 -4.92 22.50
N PRO A 113 -2.98 -5.70 22.06
CA PRO A 113 -3.26 -6.99 21.42
C PRO A 113 -3.96 -8.00 22.33
N ALA A 114 -3.65 -7.97 23.63
CA ALA A 114 -4.23 -8.86 24.63
C ALA A 114 -5.70 -8.56 24.95
N THR A 115 -6.20 -7.35 24.69
CA THR A 115 -7.62 -7.03 24.86
C THR A 115 -8.47 -7.55 23.71
N VAL A 116 -7.88 -7.80 22.54
CA VAL A 116 -8.59 -8.24 21.33
C VAL A 116 -8.67 -9.76 21.25
N MET A 117 -7.53 -10.46 21.36
CA MET A 117 -7.50 -11.93 21.42
C MET A 117 -6.20 -12.43 22.05
N SER A 118 -6.19 -13.67 22.52
CA SER A 118 -4.97 -14.27 23.06
C SER A 118 -3.92 -14.50 21.96
N ARG A 119 -2.64 -14.46 22.35
CA ARG A 119 -1.50 -14.76 21.46
C ARG A 119 -1.67 -16.08 20.72
N ASP A 120 -2.13 -17.10 21.43
CA ASP A 120 -2.23 -18.45 20.89
C ASP A 120 -3.42 -18.57 19.94
N ARG A 121 -4.51 -17.82 20.18
CA ARG A 121 -5.59 -17.69 19.20
C ARG A 121 -5.13 -16.97 17.93
N TYR A 122 -4.45 -15.83 18.06
CA TYR A 122 -3.88 -15.12 16.90
C TYR A 122 -2.96 -16.04 16.08
N ARG A 123 -2.10 -16.81 16.74
CA ARG A 123 -1.18 -17.76 16.08
C ARG A 123 -1.91 -18.89 15.38
N THR A 124 -2.89 -19.52 16.03
CA THR A 124 -3.63 -20.63 15.43
C THR A 124 -4.46 -20.17 14.24
N ILE A 125 -5.09 -18.99 14.28
CA ILE A 125 -5.75 -18.37 13.12
C ILE A 125 -4.72 -18.12 12.01
N SER A 126 -3.61 -17.45 12.33
CA SER A 126 -2.52 -17.15 11.40
C SER A 126 -1.97 -18.41 10.70
N TRP A 127 -1.81 -19.53 11.42
CA TRP A 127 -1.32 -20.79 10.85
C TRP A 127 -2.30 -21.45 9.88
N ASN A 128 -3.60 -21.33 10.15
CA ASN A 128 -4.66 -21.97 9.38
C ASN A 128 -5.32 -21.06 8.35
N LEU A 129 -5.03 -19.75 8.35
CA LEU A 129 -5.58 -18.79 7.41
C LEU A 129 -5.43 -19.30 5.96
N HIS A 130 -6.54 -19.35 5.24
CA HIS A 130 -6.61 -19.98 3.93
C HIS A 130 -7.69 -19.34 3.03
N MET A 131 -7.38 -19.13 1.75
CA MET A 131 -8.22 -18.34 0.82
C MET A 131 -9.17 -19.16 -0.06
N SER A 132 -8.94 -20.46 -0.15
CA SER A 132 -9.60 -21.42 -1.05
C SER A 132 -9.89 -22.70 -0.29
N HIS A 133 -10.76 -23.58 -0.79
CA HIS A 133 -11.07 -24.81 -0.07
C HIS A 133 -9.88 -25.79 -0.10
N PRO A 134 -9.36 -26.30 1.04
CA PRO A 134 -8.18 -27.17 1.07
C PRO A 134 -8.31 -28.50 0.33
N GLY A 135 -9.54 -28.94 0.04
CA GLY A 135 -9.83 -30.08 -0.82
C GLY A 135 -9.65 -29.74 -2.30
N ALA A 136 -10.14 -28.59 -2.73
CA ALA A 136 -10.00 -28.09 -4.09
C ALA A 136 -8.52 -27.77 -4.42
N ASP A 137 -7.78 -27.27 -3.44
CA ASP A 137 -6.32 -27.11 -3.55
C ASP A 137 -5.60 -28.41 -3.88
N LYS A 138 -6.01 -29.51 -3.24
CA LYS A 138 -5.41 -30.83 -3.48
C LYS A 138 -5.65 -31.26 -4.92
N GLU A 139 -6.84 -30.97 -5.44
CA GLU A 139 -7.18 -31.28 -6.83
C GLU A 139 -6.38 -30.42 -7.82
N ASN A 140 -6.29 -29.12 -7.59
CA ASN A 140 -5.42 -28.26 -8.40
C ASN A 140 -3.94 -28.68 -8.31
N ASP A 141 -3.45 -29.01 -7.12
CA ASP A 141 -2.06 -29.44 -6.91
C ASP A 141 -1.74 -30.76 -7.65
N ARG A 142 -2.72 -31.66 -7.86
CA ARG A 142 -2.54 -32.89 -8.67
C ARG A 142 -2.28 -32.58 -10.15
N LYS A 143 -2.76 -31.44 -10.64
CA LYS A 143 -2.58 -31.01 -12.03
C LYS A 143 -1.22 -30.38 -12.28
N ARG A 144 -0.37 -30.20 -11.25
CA ARG A 144 0.94 -29.53 -11.38
C ARG A 144 1.76 -30.15 -12.51
N GLY A 145 2.36 -29.29 -13.33
CA GLY A 145 3.11 -29.69 -14.54
C GLY A 145 2.26 -29.77 -15.80
N THR A 146 0.93 -29.69 -15.69
CA THR A 146 0.02 -29.65 -16.85
C THR A 146 -0.43 -28.21 -17.17
N ALA A 147 -1.02 -28.02 -18.35
CA ALA A 147 -1.63 -26.74 -18.74
C ALA A 147 -2.82 -26.34 -17.84
N GLU A 148 -3.52 -27.31 -17.25
CA GLU A 148 -4.68 -27.08 -16.37
C GLU A 148 -4.31 -26.62 -14.95
N HIS A 149 -3.03 -26.67 -14.56
CA HIS A 149 -2.61 -26.20 -13.24
C HIS A 149 -2.65 -24.68 -13.15
N ASP A 150 -3.44 -24.20 -12.21
CA ASP A 150 -3.48 -22.80 -11.83
C ASP A 150 -2.60 -22.54 -10.59
N CYS A 151 -1.43 -21.94 -10.82
CA CYS A 151 -0.51 -21.56 -9.74
C CYS A 151 -1.08 -20.53 -8.76
N LEU A 152 -2.10 -19.75 -9.16
CA LEU A 152 -2.76 -18.76 -8.32
C LEU A 152 -4.03 -19.28 -7.67
N PHE A 153 -4.41 -20.54 -7.91
CA PHE A 153 -5.67 -21.13 -7.47
C PHE A 153 -5.99 -20.81 -6.01
N ARG A 154 -4.95 -20.94 -5.16
CA ARG A 154 -5.13 -20.74 -3.71
C ARG A 154 -5.61 -19.35 -3.35
N VAL A 155 -5.13 -18.32 -4.05
CA VAL A 155 -5.39 -16.91 -3.75
C VAL A 155 -6.46 -16.29 -4.65
N ARG A 156 -6.77 -16.95 -5.78
CA ARG A 156 -7.64 -16.43 -6.83
C ARG A 156 -9.01 -15.94 -6.32
N PRO A 157 -9.75 -16.66 -5.46
CA PRO A 157 -11.05 -16.18 -5.00
C PRO A 157 -10.99 -14.80 -4.31
N LEU A 158 -10.00 -14.63 -3.43
CA LEU A 158 -9.79 -13.35 -2.75
C LEU A 158 -9.22 -12.31 -3.71
N MET A 159 -8.25 -12.68 -4.53
CA MET A 159 -7.63 -11.78 -5.51
C MET A 159 -8.68 -11.15 -6.44
N ASP A 160 -9.57 -11.97 -7.01
CA ASP A 160 -10.60 -11.50 -7.95
C ASP A 160 -11.62 -10.60 -7.23
N THR A 161 -11.95 -10.91 -5.96
CA THR A 161 -12.77 -10.03 -5.12
C THR A 161 -12.13 -8.66 -4.92
N ILE A 162 -10.84 -8.60 -4.56
CA ILE A 162 -10.12 -7.33 -4.36
C ILE A 162 -9.99 -6.56 -5.67
N ARG A 163 -9.65 -7.23 -6.77
CA ARG A 163 -9.56 -6.60 -8.09
C ARG A 163 -10.89 -6.00 -8.52
N LEU A 164 -11.99 -6.73 -8.33
CA LEU A 164 -13.32 -6.22 -8.62
C LEU A 164 -13.63 -4.98 -7.78
N ALA A 165 -13.38 -5.03 -6.47
CA ALA A 165 -13.57 -3.88 -5.58
C ALA A 165 -12.75 -2.65 -6.01
N CYS A 166 -11.48 -2.84 -6.40
CA CYS A 166 -10.64 -1.76 -6.93
C CYS A 166 -11.24 -1.10 -8.17
N LYS A 167 -11.85 -1.90 -9.06
CA LYS A 167 -12.51 -1.37 -10.25
C LYS A 167 -13.85 -0.71 -9.94
N THR A 168 -14.58 -1.16 -8.93
CA THR A 168 -15.96 -0.70 -8.69
C THR A 168 -16.03 0.53 -7.79
N ILE A 169 -15.21 0.62 -6.73
CA ILE A 169 -15.32 1.64 -5.68
C ILE A 169 -14.78 3.00 -6.11
N TYR A 170 -13.84 3.02 -7.05
CA TYR A 170 -13.21 4.24 -7.55
C TYR A 170 -13.09 4.17 -9.07
N HIS A 171 -13.32 5.29 -9.73
CA HIS A 171 -13.09 5.41 -11.17
C HIS A 171 -11.90 6.34 -11.40
N PRO A 172 -10.85 5.90 -12.12
CA PRO A 172 -9.63 6.68 -12.17
C PRO A 172 -9.76 7.93 -13.04
N ARG A 173 -8.91 8.91 -12.74
CA ARG A 173 -8.72 10.11 -13.55
C ARG A 173 -8.00 9.78 -14.85
N ARG A 174 -7.93 10.76 -15.75
CA ARG A 174 -7.50 10.58 -17.14
C ARG A 174 -6.11 9.96 -17.31
N ASN A 175 -5.16 10.29 -16.43
CA ASN A 175 -3.78 9.85 -16.55
C ASN A 175 -3.56 8.62 -15.67
N LEU A 176 -3.10 7.53 -16.28
CA LEU A 176 -2.83 6.24 -15.63
C LEU A 176 -1.36 5.87 -15.80
N ALA A 177 -0.81 5.16 -14.82
CA ALA A 177 0.54 4.60 -14.89
C ALA A 177 0.48 3.07 -14.86
N VAL A 178 1.26 2.43 -15.73
CA VAL A 178 1.50 0.99 -15.71
C VAL A 178 2.96 0.72 -15.35
N ASN A 179 3.17 -0.08 -14.30
CA ASN A 179 4.50 -0.47 -13.87
C ASN A 179 4.45 -1.78 -13.05
N GLU A 180 5.63 -2.31 -12.77
CA GLU A 180 5.86 -3.42 -11.87
C GLU A 180 5.72 -3.05 -10.39
N ARG A 181 5.13 -3.97 -9.63
CA ARG A 181 5.23 -4.03 -8.17
C ARG A 181 5.85 -5.35 -7.72
N VAL A 182 6.62 -5.31 -6.64
CA VAL A 182 7.27 -6.49 -6.05
C VAL A 182 6.76 -6.79 -4.64
N VAL A 183 6.20 -7.98 -4.44
CA VAL A 183 5.88 -8.50 -3.10
C VAL A 183 7.01 -9.39 -2.61
N ALA A 184 7.78 -8.90 -1.63
CA ALA A 184 8.95 -9.58 -1.10
C ALA A 184 8.67 -11.02 -0.63
N CYS A 185 9.30 -11.99 -1.28
CA CYS A 185 9.17 -13.41 -0.96
C CYS A 185 10.41 -14.19 -1.40
N LYS A 186 10.92 -15.04 -0.52
CA LYS A 186 12.00 -16.01 -0.82
C LYS A 186 11.49 -17.44 -0.92
N ALA A 187 10.17 -17.63 -1.05
CA ALA A 187 9.61 -18.96 -1.19
C ALA A 187 10.08 -19.59 -2.50
N ASN A 188 10.43 -20.87 -2.48
CA ASN A 188 10.76 -21.61 -3.69
C ASN A 188 9.46 -21.98 -4.41
N THR A 189 9.00 -21.10 -5.32
CA THR A 189 7.81 -21.31 -6.14
C THR A 189 8.11 -20.88 -7.57
N GLU A 190 7.41 -21.46 -8.54
CA GLU A 190 7.51 -21.12 -9.97
C GLU A 190 7.23 -19.63 -10.25
N MET A 191 6.47 -18.96 -9.38
CA MET A 191 6.10 -17.55 -9.51
C MET A 191 7.17 -16.59 -8.93
N THR A 192 8.13 -17.11 -8.16
CA THR A 192 9.13 -16.26 -7.48
C THR A 192 10.15 -15.76 -8.49
N GLN A 193 10.27 -14.43 -8.63
CA GLN A 193 11.17 -13.80 -9.58
C GLN A 193 12.35 -13.11 -8.88
N CYS A 194 13.49 -13.12 -9.57
CA CYS A 194 14.66 -12.34 -9.19
C CYS A 194 14.66 -11.02 -9.96
N MET A 195 14.51 -9.90 -9.26
CA MET A 195 14.46 -8.56 -9.84
C MET A 195 15.69 -7.78 -9.38
N LYS A 196 16.76 -7.83 -10.20
CA LYS A 196 18.07 -7.25 -9.85
C LYS A 196 18.03 -5.72 -9.69
N ALA A 197 17.11 -5.05 -10.37
CA ALA A 197 17.02 -3.59 -10.39
C ALA A 197 16.10 -2.99 -9.32
N THR A 198 15.47 -3.82 -8.47
CA THR A 198 14.57 -3.37 -7.40
C THR A 198 15.20 -3.55 -6.02
N PRO A 199 14.90 -2.70 -5.01
CA PRO A 199 15.41 -2.85 -3.65
C PRO A 199 15.14 -4.23 -3.05
N THR A 200 14.00 -4.82 -3.43
CA THR A 200 13.63 -6.20 -3.11
C THR A 200 14.07 -7.12 -4.24
N ARG A 201 15.14 -7.89 -4.04
CA ARG A 201 15.70 -8.77 -5.08
C ARG A 201 14.83 -9.99 -5.42
N TRP A 202 14.03 -10.50 -4.47
CA TRP A 202 13.26 -11.74 -4.63
C TRP A 202 11.81 -11.53 -4.19
N GLY A 203 10.86 -11.89 -5.05
CA GLY A 203 9.44 -11.77 -4.73
C GLY A 203 8.50 -12.14 -5.86
N PHE A 204 7.20 -11.94 -5.61
CA PHE A 204 6.18 -12.02 -6.66
C PHE A 204 6.16 -10.71 -7.43
N LYS A 205 6.28 -10.81 -8.75
CA LYS A 205 6.12 -9.69 -9.67
C LYS A 205 4.63 -9.50 -9.97
N LEU A 206 4.12 -8.28 -9.81
CA LEU A 206 2.78 -7.89 -10.19
C LEU A 206 2.88 -6.79 -11.25
N PHE A 207 2.05 -6.85 -12.27
CA PHE A 207 1.78 -5.72 -13.17
C PHE A 207 0.66 -4.91 -12.57
N VAL A 208 0.83 -3.61 -12.41
CA VAL A 208 -0.11 -2.73 -11.70
C VAL A 208 -0.52 -1.57 -12.60
N LEU A 209 -1.82 -1.30 -12.65
CA LEU A 209 -2.39 -0.08 -13.19
C LEU A 209 -2.79 0.83 -12.02
N ALA A 210 -2.23 2.04 -11.99
CA ALA A 210 -2.52 3.02 -10.96
C ALA A 210 -2.99 4.36 -11.54
N ASP A 211 -3.86 5.06 -10.81
CA ASP A 211 -4.19 6.46 -11.11
C ASP A 211 -2.97 7.34 -10.83
N SER A 212 -2.51 8.08 -11.84
CA SER A 212 -1.31 8.92 -11.74
C SER A 212 -1.47 10.08 -10.75
N SER A 213 -2.70 10.52 -10.41
CA SER A 213 -2.88 11.69 -9.55
C SER A 213 -2.75 11.39 -8.06
N ASN A 214 -3.12 10.17 -7.62
CA ASN A 214 -3.21 9.84 -6.20
C ASN A 214 -2.64 8.46 -5.83
N GLY A 215 -2.22 7.65 -6.81
CA GLY A 215 -1.64 6.32 -6.56
C GLY A 215 -2.66 5.24 -6.24
N TYR A 216 -3.95 5.46 -6.51
CA TYR A 216 -4.98 4.43 -6.36
C TYR A 216 -4.66 3.22 -7.24
N THR A 217 -4.61 2.01 -6.66
CA THR A 217 -4.44 0.78 -7.44
C THR A 217 -5.77 0.43 -8.14
N VAL A 218 -5.84 0.60 -9.45
CA VAL A 218 -7.05 0.38 -10.27
C VAL A 218 -7.22 -1.10 -10.60
N ASP A 219 -6.15 -1.75 -11.06
CA ASP A 219 -6.11 -3.18 -11.32
C ASP A 219 -4.68 -3.70 -11.18
N PHE A 220 -4.54 -5.01 -11.06
CA PHE A 220 -3.25 -5.68 -11.07
C PHE A 220 -3.35 -7.12 -11.59
N ALA A 221 -2.23 -7.64 -12.10
CA ALA A 221 -2.09 -9.03 -12.51
C ALA A 221 -0.82 -9.62 -11.89
N VAL A 222 -0.94 -10.79 -11.24
CA VAL A 222 0.22 -11.51 -10.69
C VAL A 222 0.92 -12.25 -11.83
N TYR A 223 2.22 -11.99 -12.00
CA TYR A 223 3.04 -12.73 -12.95
C TYR A 223 3.31 -14.15 -12.43
N THR A 224 3.01 -15.15 -13.26
CA THR A 224 3.01 -16.56 -12.89
C THR A 224 4.26 -17.32 -13.33
N GLY A 225 5.25 -16.63 -13.91
CA GLY A 225 6.46 -17.26 -14.45
C GLY A 225 6.27 -17.92 -15.82
N LYS A 226 5.03 -18.01 -16.34
CA LYS A 226 4.74 -18.58 -17.66
C LYS A 226 4.97 -17.52 -18.75
N ASN A 227 5.73 -17.89 -19.78
CA ASN A 227 5.88 -17.13 -21.02
C ASN A 227 4.77 -17.46 -22.03
N SER A 228 3.52 -17.54 -21.55
CA SER A 228 2.36 -17.72 -22.43
C SER A 228 1.90 -16.35 -22.89
N PHE A 229 1.83 -16.13 -24.20
CA PHE A 229 1.44 -14.85 -24.79
C PHE A 229 0.14 -15.03 -25.57
N PRO A 230 -1.04 -14.82 -24.96
CA PRO A 230 -2.33 -15.06 -25.61
C PRO A 230 -2.47 -14.35 -26.97
N THR A 231 -1.84 -13.19 -27.13
CA THR A 231 -1.92 -12.41 -28.38
C THR A 231 -0.73 -12.62 -29.32
N GLY A 232 0.29 -13.37 -28.89
CA GLY A 232 1.54 -13.54 -29.64
C GLY A 232 2.48 -12.32 -29.64
N HIS A 233 2.13 -11.22 -28.97
CA HIS A 233 2.93 -9.99 -28.94
C HIS A 233 3.91 -9.89 -27.74
N GLY A 234 3.93 -10.89 -26.87
CA GLY A 234 4.87 -11.00 -25.76
C GLY A 234 4.34 -10.48 -24.42
N LEU A 235 5.07 -10.81 -23.34
CA LEU A 235 4.65 -10.57 -21.96
C LEU A 235 4.26 -9.13 -21.68
N SER A 236 5.09 -8.20 -22.17
CA SER A 236 4.94 -6.79 -21.88
C SER A 236 3.69 -6.20 -22.54
N TYR A 237 3.37 -6.64 -23.76
CA TYR A 237 2.16 -6.24 -24.46
C TYR A 237 0.92 -6.80 -23.75
N ASP A 238 0.91 -8.11 -23.48
CA ASP A 238 -0.23 -8.79 -22.86
C ASP A 238 -0.51 -8.27 -21.45
N ALA A 239 0.53 -7.94 -20.69
CA ALA A 239 0.39 -7.35 -19.37
C ALA A 239 -0.40 -6.03 -19.44
N VAL A 240 -0.02 -5.09 -20.31
CA VAL A 240 -0.71 -3.80 -20.45
C VAL A 240 -2.13 -3.99 -20.95
N MET A 241 -2.33 -4.79 -22.00
CA MET A 241 -3.67 -5.03 -22.55
C MET A 241 -4.61 -5.70 -21.54
N SER A 242 -4.12 -6.61 -20.70
CA SER A 242 -4.93 -7.28 -19.67
C SER A 242 -5.42 -6.35 -18.55
N LEU A 243 -4.74 -5.22 -18.33
CA LEU A 243 -5.08 -4.24 -17.30
C LEU A 243 -6.06 -3.16 -17.82
N LEU A 244 -6.09 -2.92 -19.13
CA LEU A 244 -6.86 -1.85 -19.75
C LEU A 244 -8.16 -2.38 -20.37
N ASP A 245 -9.21 -2.44 -19.54
CA ASP A 245 -10.54 -2.85 -19.99
C ASP A 245 -11.39 -1.64 -20.38
N ARG A 246 -11.60 -1.46 -21.69
CA ARG A 246 -12.45 -0.39 -22.26
C ARG A 246 -13.89 -0.45 -21.79
N THR A 247 -14.41 -1.64 -21.48
CA THR A 247 -15.80 -1.80 -21.02
C THR A 247 -15.99 -1.23 -19.62
N VAL A 248 -14.94 -1.28 -18.79
CA VAL A 248 -14.92 -0.78 -17.41
C VAL A 248 -14.46 0.68 -17.34
N LEU A 249 -13.41 1.04 -18.08
CA LEU A 249 -12.80 2.37 -18.04
C LEU A 249 -13.53 3.38 -18.94
N GLY A 250 -13.86 2.99 -20.17
CA GLY A 250 -14.26 3.92 -21.22
C GLY A 250 -13.08 4.25 -22.13
N SER A 251 -12.98 5.49 -22.60
CA SER A 251 -11.97 5.90 -23.58
C SER A 251 -11.39 7.28 -23.32
N GLY A 252 -10.28 7.60 -23.99
CA GLY A 252 -9.59 8.88 -23.90
C GLY A 252 -8.66 9.03 -22.70
N TYR A 253 -8.36 7.92 -22.02
CA TYR A 253 -7.31 7.85 -21.00
C TYR A 253 -5.92 7.98 -21.63
N HIS A 254 -4.98 8.48 -20.84
CA HIS A 254 -3.57 8.57 -21.19
C HIS A 254 -2.78 7.61 -20.29
N VAL A 255 -2.12 6.64 -20.89
CA VAL A 255 -1.40 5.58 -20.19
C VAL A 255 0.10 5.82 -20.31
N TYR A 256 0.75 5.96 -19.16
CA TYR A 256 2.18 6.15 -19.03
C TYR A 256 2.84 4.84 -18.61
N MET A 257 3.90 4.44 -19.29
CA MET A 257 4.58 3.15 -19.05
C MET A 257 6.08 3.22 -19.34
N ASP A 258 6.86 2.35 -18.72
CA ASP A 258 8.31 2.34 -18.91
C ASP A 258 8.75 1.64 -20.22
N ASN A 259 10.05 1.51 -20.40
CA ASN A 259 10.65 0.86 -21.57
C ASN A 259 10.55 -0.68 -21.59
N PHE A 260 10.13 -1.32 -20.50
CA PHE A 260 9.77 -2.73 -20.50
C PHE A 260 8.45 -2.94 -21.27
N TYR A 261 7.52 -1.98 -21.24
CA TYR A 261 6.23 -2.09 -21.96
C TYR A 261 6.23 -1.46 -23.35
N THR A 262 6.85 -0.29 -23.48
CA THR A 262 6.68 0.56 -24.67
C THR A 262 7.20 -0.11 -25.95
N SER A 263 6.29 -0.26 -26.93
CA SER A 263 6.61 -0.69 -28.30
C SER A 263 5.66 -0.02 -29.30
N PRO A 264 6.07 0.18 -30.57
CA PRO A 264 5.22 0.77 -31.60
C PRO A 264 3.88 0.04 -31.73
N LYS A 265 3.91 -1.30 -31.84
CA LYS A 265 2.70 -2.14 -31.91
C LYS A 265 1.74 -1.91 -30.75
N LEU A 266 2.23 -1.93 -29.50
CA LEU A 266 1.38 -1.68 -28.33
C LEU A 266 0.72 -0.29 -28.37
N LEU A 267 1.49 0.75 -28.69
CA LEU A 267 0.99 2.12 -28.70
C LEU A 267 -0.06 2.34 -29.80
N THR A 268 0.15 1.77 -30.99
CA THR A 268 -0.81 1.81 -32.10
C THR A 268 -2.12 1.11 -31.75
N ASP A 269 -2.05 -0.09 -31.16
CA ASP A 269 -3.25 -0.85 -30.79
C ASP A 269 -4.02 -0.18 -29.65
N LEU A 270 -3.32 0.38 -28.65
CA LEU A 270 -3.94 1.19 -27.61
C LEU A 270 -4.67 2.40 -28.22
N PHE A 271 -4.04 3.08 -29.19
CA PHE A 271 -4.66 4.22 -29.86
C PHE A 271 -5.93 3.81 -30.64
N ALA A 272 -5.90 2.65 -31.31
CA ALA A 272 -7.09 2.08 -31.96
C ALA A 272 -8.22 1.79 -30.95
N LEU A 273 -7.87 1.31 -29.75
CA LEU A 273 -8.78 1.13 -28.62
C LEU A 273 -9.20 2.45 -27.93
N LYS A 274 -8.77 3.60 -28.47
CA LYS A 274 -9.01 4.96 -27.93
C LYS A 274 -8.35 5.20 -26.57
N PHE A 275 -7.24 4.52 -26.30
CA PHE A 275 -6.30 4.83 -25.23
C PHE A 275 -5.10 5.57 -25.80
N GLY A 276 -4.83 6.75 -25.27
CA GLY A 276 -3.59 7.45 -25.51
C GLY A 276 -2.45 6.83 -24.72
N ALA A 277 -1.24 6.83 -25.25
CA ALA A 277 -0.09 6.23 -24.57
C ALA A 277 1.17 7.07 -24.72
N CYS A 278 2.03 7.02 -23.71
CA CYS A 278 3.33 7.68 -23.69
C CYS A 278 4.30 6.85 -22.84
N GLY A 279 5.50 6.58 -23.36
CA GLY A 279 6.47 5.80 -22.60
C GLY A 279 7.88 5.95 -23.10
N THR A 280 8.84 5.67 -22.23
CA THR A 280 10.24 5.56 -22.66
C THR A 280 10.41 4.30 -23.51
N TYR A 281 11.21 4.32 -24.56
CA TYR A 281 11.43 3.14 -25.41
C TYR A 281 12.91 2.77 -25.52
N ARG A 282 13.17 1.55 -25.97
CA ARG A 282 14.52 1.09 -26.34
C ARG A 282 14.63 1.05 -27.86
N ASP A 283 15.75 1.52 -28.40
CA ASP A 283 15.97 1.57 -29.86
C ASP A 283 15.97 0.19 -30.53
N ASN A 284 16.32 -0.86 -29.78
CA ASN A 284 16.32 -2.24 -30.27
C ASN A 284 14.95 -2.93 -30.20
N ARG A 285 13.88 -2.21 -29.84
CA ARG A 285 12.52 -2.75 -29.94
C ARG A 285 12.13 -2.86 -31.41
N LYS A 286 11.40 -3.93 -31.73
CA LYS A 286 10.86 -4.16 -33.07
C LYS A 286 10.05 -2.93 -33.53
N ASP A 287 10.22 -2.57 -34.79
CA ASP A 287 9.51 -1.49 -35.49
C ASP A 287 9.84 -0.06 -34.97
N CYS A 288 10.81 0.10 -34.06
CA CYS A 288 11.30 1.43 -33.69
C CYS A 288 12.18 2.02 -34.81
N PRO A 289 12.07 3.33 -35.12
CA PRO A 289 12.95 3.97 -36.10
C PRO A 289 14.42 3.90 -35.68
N GLN A 290 15.28 3.39 -36.56
CA GLN A 290 16.75 3.30 -36.35
C GLN A 290 17.54 4.23 -37.27
N ASP A 291 16.89 5.21 -37.89
CA ASP A 291 17.52 6.13 -38.83
C ASP A 291 18.65 6.94 -38.16
N ALA A 292 19.85 6.90 -38.77
CA ALA A 292 21.01 7.68 -38.35
C ALA A 292 20.72 9.19 -38.29
N ALA A 293 19.83 9.69 -39.15
CA ALA A 293 19.44 11.11 -39.18
C ALA A 293 18.71 11.55 -37.89
N ASN A 294 18.07 10.63 -37.17
CA ASN A 294 17.35 10.90 -35.93
C ASN A 294 18.17 10.56 -34.67
N SER A 295 19.42 10.11 -34.83
CA SER A 295 20.29 9.76 -33.72
C SER A 295 20.81 10.99 -32.96
N LEU A 296 20.87 10.89 -31.64
CA LEU A 296 21.68 11.77 -30.81
C LEU A 296 22.93 10.98 -30.38
N THR A 297 24.05 11.69 -30.25
CA THR A 297 25.31 11.09 -29.77
C THR A 297 25.68 11.70 -28.43
N SER A 298 26.53 11.04 -27.65
CA SER A 298 27.04 11.57 -26.36
C SER A 298 27.73 12.95 -26.47
N LYS A 299 28.11 13.37 -27.68
CA LYS A 299 28.69 14.68 -27.99
C LYS A 299 27.64 15.77 -28.24
N SER A 300 26.36 15.41 -28.36
CA SER A 300 25.28 16.36 -28.62
C SER A 300 25.10 17.30 -27.43
N ALA A 301 24.85 18.58 -27.71
CA ALA A 301 24.64 19.56 -26.66
C ALA A 301 23.38 19.23 -25.83
N ARG A 302 23.43 19.44 -24.51
CA ARG A 302 22.26 19.32 -23.64
C ARG A 302 21.13 20.25 -24.13
N GLY A 303 19.91 19.73 -24.17
CA GLY A 303 18.75 20.38 -24.78
C GLY A 303 18.53 20.05 -26.26
N SER A 304 19.49 19.40 -26.93
CA SER A 304 19.30 18.95 -28.32
C SER A 304 18.12 17.98 -28.40
N MET A 305 17.28 18.15 -29.42
CA MET A 305 16.15 17.28 -29.67
C MET A 305 16.07 16.84 -31.14
N ARG A 306 15.58 15.62 -31.34
CA ARG A 306 15.27 15.02 -32.63
C ARG A 306 13.94 14.28 -32.51
N TRP A 307 13.14 14.28 -33.57
CA TRP A 307 11.87 13.57 -33.56
C TRP A 307 11.47 13.09 -34.95
N ILE A 308 10.77 11.95 -34.96
CA ILE A 308 10.12 11.37 -36.13
C ILE A 308 8.64 11.21 -35.79
N ARG A 309 7.78 11.45 -36.78
CA ARG A 309 6.38 11.04 -36.71
C ARG A 309 6.13 9.94 -37.72
N ASP A 310 5.50 8.88 -37.25
CA ASP A 310 4.98 7.80 -38.07
C ASP A 310 3.50 7.64 -37.72
N GLU A 311 2.62 8.03 -38.65
CA GLU A 311 1.18 8.15 -38.42
C GLU A 311 0.84 8.90 -37.10
N HIS A 312 0.32 8.17 -36.11
CA HIS A 312 -0.07 8.67 -34.79
C HIS A 312 1.08 8.63 -33.78
N LEU A 313 2.16 7.89 -34.06
CA LEU A 313 3.32 7.75 -33.18
C LEU A 313 4.27 8.94 -33.36
N VAL A 314 4.67 9.53 -32.25
CA VAL A 314 5.72 10.56 -32.19
C VAL A 314 6.87 10.00 -31.37
N PHE A 315 7.98 9.72 -32.04
CA PHE A 315 9.23 9.32 -31.43
C PHE A 315 10.07 10.57 -31.19
N VAL A 316 10.47 10.79 -29.95
CA VAL A 316 11.33 11.91 -29.55
C VAL A 316 12.59 11.38 -28.89
N LYS A 317 13.72 11.95 -29.29
CA LYS A 317 15.00 11.83 -28.59
C LYS A 317 15.41 13.20 -28.06
N TRP A 318 15.78 13.25 -26.79
CA TRP A 318 16.20 14.48 -26.10
C TRP A 318 17.48 14.25 -25.32
N MET A 319 18.44 15.15 -25.47
CA MET A 319 19.70 15.09 -24.74
C MET A 319 19.60 15.85 -23.42
N ASP A 320 19.54 15.14 -22.29
CA ASP A 320 19.75 15.74 -20.97
C ASP A 320 21.22 15.58 -20.52
N ALA A 321 21.46 15.03 -19.34
CA ALA A 321 22.79 14.47 -19.01
C ALA A 321 23.09 13.19 -19.80
N ARG A 322 22.04 12.50 -20.28
CA ARG A 322 22.07 11.34 -21.18
C ARG A 322 20.89 11.45 -22.14
N GLU A 323 20.93 10.70 -23.22
CA GLU A 323 19.81 10.58 -24.15
C GLU A 323 18.58 10.00 -23.45
N VAL A 324 17.42 10.61 -23.72
CA VAL A 324 16.10 10.16 -23.30
C VAL A 324 15.25 9.96 -24.55
N SER A 325 14.75 8.73 -24.71
CA SER A 325 13.93 8.32 -25.86
C SER A 325 12.51 8.03 -25.40
N VAL A 326 11.53 8.79 -25.91
CA VAL A 326 10.11 8.68 -25.57
C VAL A 326 9.28 8.53 -26.84
N CYS A 327 8.31 7.62 -26.82
CA CYS A 327 7.31 7.45 -27.87
C CYS A 327 5.93 7.81 -27.32
N SER A 328 5.11 8.53 -28.08
CA SER A 328 3.77 8.91 -27.66
C SER A 328 2.77 8.95 -28.81
N THR A 329 1.50 8.65 -28.51
CA THR A 329 0.36 8.81 -29.42
C THR A 329 -0.51 10.04 -29.14
N ILE A 330 -0.18 10.82 -28.10
CA ILE A 330 -1.05 11.90 -27.57
C ILE A 330 -0.36 13.26 -27.48
N HIS A 331 0.96 13.30 -27.57
CA HIS A 331 1.73 14.52 -27.35
C HIS A 331 2.32 15.06 -28.66
N ALA A 332 2.41 16.38 -28.75
CA ALA A 332 3.24 17.05 -29.76
C ALA A 332 4.71 16.70 -29.53
N ALA A 333 5.56 16.75 -30.56
CA ALA A 333 7.01 16.63 -30.35
C ALA A 333 7.56 17.81 -29.52
N GLN A 334 7.03 19.03 -29.73
CA GLN A 334 7.44 20.24 -29.04
C GLN A 334 6.25 21.20 -28.85
N THR A 335 6.23 21.89 -27.72
CA THR A 335 5.21 22.86 -27.29
C THR A 335 5.83 24.20 -26.81
N GLY A 336 7.15 24.32 -26.85
CA GLY A 336 7.88 25.49 -26.35
C GLY A 336 8.30 25.40 -24.88
N ASP A 337 7.97 24.29 -24.20
CA ASP A 337 8.29 24.11 -22.80
C ASP A 337 9.80 23.98 -22.52
N THR A 338 10.19 24.35 -21.30
CA THR A 338 11.58 24.31 -20.86
C THR A 338 11.72 23.67 -19.48
N VAL A 339 12.92 23.16 -19.18
CA VAL A 339 13.26 22.60 -17.87
C VAL A 339 14.53 23.25 -17.33
N GLN A 340 14.53 23.52 -16.03
CA GLN A 340 15.70 24.04 -15.33
C GLN A 340 16.63 22.90 -14.91
N ARG A 341 17.94 23.08 -15.14
CA ARG A 341 18.97 22.10 -14.76
C ARG A 341 20.18 22.81 -14.15
N ARG A 342 20.72 22.23 -13.06
CA ARG A 342 22.04 22.63 -12.54
C ARG A 342 23.12 22.05 -13.44
N VAL A 343 23.99 22.92 -13.93
CA VAL A 343 25.14 22.58 -14.77
C VAL A 343 26.41 23.12 -14.14
N LYS A 344 27.47 22.31 -14.18
CA LYS A 344 28.80 22.74 -13.75
C LYS A 344 29.37 23.69 -14.81
N THR A 345 29.72 24.89 -14.40
CA THR A 345 30.43 25.89 -15.21
C THR A 345 31.81 26.13 -14.63
N GLN A 346 32.67 26.88 -15.33
CA GLN A 346 33.99 27.27 -14.82
C GLN A 346 33.89 27.99 -13.46
N ASN A 347 32.83 28.77 -13.25
CA ASN A 347 32.58 29.54 -12.02
C ASN A 347 31.61 28.84 -11.05
N GLY A 348 31.62 27.49 -11.02
CA GLY A 348 30.76 26.69 -10.15
C GLY A 348 29.43 26.26 -10.76
N TRP A 349 28.48 25.84 -9.93
CA TRP A 349 27.18 25.32 -10.37
C TRP A 349 26.18 26.43 -10.66
N ARG A 350 25.68 26.50 -11.90
CA ARG A 350 24.64 27.45 -12.31
C ARG A 350 23.40 26.72 -12.79
N THR A 351 22.23 27.34 -12.62
CA THR A 351 20.97 26.86 -13.19
C THR A 351 20.82 27.43 -14.59
N LYS A 352 20.54 26.56 -15.57
CA LYS A 352 20.24 26.94 -16.95
C LYS A 352 18.91 26.32 -17.40
N SER A 353 18.22 27.03 -18.27
CA SER A 353 16.99 26.57 -18.92
C SER A 353 17.31 25.84 -20.22
N PHE A 354 16.67 24.70 -20.46
CA PHE A 354 16.81 23.91 -21.69
C PHE A 354 15.43 23.62 -22.27
N PRO A 355 15.26 23.66 -23.61
CA PRO A 355 14.02 23.22 -24.23
C PRO A 355 13.79 21.73 -23.91
N CYS A 356 12.55 21.38 -23.60
CA CYS A 356 12.18 20.02 -23.23
C CYS A 356 10.93 19.59 -24.02
N PRO A 357 10.96 18.40 -24.65
CA PRO A 357 9.81 17.91 -25.39
C PRO A 357 8.58 17.68 -24.51
N ALA A 358 7.40 18.00 -25.07
CA ALA A 358 6.11 17.77 -24.40
C ALA A 358 5.93 16.32 -23.87
N PRO A 359 6.30 15.26 -24.63
CA PRO A 359 6.12 13.89 -24.15
C PRO A 359 7.03 13.57 -22.95
N VAL A 360 8.23 14.17 -22.89
CA VAL A 360 9.17 13.98 -21.78
C VAL A 360 8.66 14.65 -20.50
N ILE A 361 8.08 15.84 -20.60
CA ILE A 361 7.48 16.55 -19.47
C ILE A 361 6.30 15.75 -18.92
N ALA A 362 5.35 15.40 -19.78
CA ALA A 362 4.16 14.65 -19.41
C ALA A 362 4.52 13.27 -18.83
N TYR A 363 5.50 12.58 -19.40
CA TYR A 363 5.99 11.31 -18.87
C TYR A 363 6.49 11.45 -17.43
N ASN A 364 7.36 12.42 -17.15
CA ASN A 364 7.90 12.65 -15.81
C ASN A 364 6.80 13.03 -14.80
N GLN A 365 5.75 13.72 -15.26
CA GLN A 365 4.63 14.12 -14.42
C GLN A 365 3.72 12.94 -14.03
N HIS A 366 3.50 11.97 -14.93
CA HIS A 366 2.42 10.99 -14.77
C HIS A 366 2.88 9.54 -14.60
N MET A 367 4.11 9.18 -14.96
CA MET A 367 4.62 7.81 -14.79
C MET A 367 4.74 7.38 -13.31
N GLY A 368 4.81 8.35 -12.39
CA GLY A 368 5.02 8.11 -10.95
C GLY A 368 3.86 7.46 -10.19
N GLY A 369 2.69 7.22 -10.83
CA GLY A 369 1.48 6.74 -10.16
C GLY A 369 1.66 5.42 -9.39
N VAL A 370 2.31 4.41 -9.99
CA VAL A 370 2.59 3.14 -9.30
C VAL A 370 3.62 3.34 -8.17
N GLY A 371 4.61 4.21 -8.36
CA GLY A 371 5.59 4.56 -7.32
C GLY A 371 4.94 5.22 -6.11
N LEU A 372 3.97 6.12 -6.33
CA LEU A 372 3.17 6.71 -5.27
C LEU A 372 2.32 5.65 -4.54
N SER A 373 1.70 4.74 -5.30
CA SER A 373 0.96 3.60 -4.74
C SER A 373 1.85 2.73 -3.84
N ASP A 374 3.05 2.38 -4.29
CA ASP A 374 4.01 1.56 -3.56
C ASP A 374 4.51 2.27 -2.29
N GLN A 375 4.75 3.57 -2.37
CA GLN A 375 5.12 4.40 -1.22
C GLN A 375 4.02 4.40 -0.16
N LEU A 376 2.74 4.58 -0.56
CA LEU A 376 1.61 4.57 0.36
C LEU A 376 1.48 3.21 1.08
N LEU A 377 1.60 2.11 0.35
CA LEU A 377 1.57 0.76 0.91
C LEU A 377 2.70 0.52 1.91
N GLN A 378 3.90 1.04 1.62
CA GLN A 378 5.09 0.78 2.42
C GLN A 378 5.02 1.39 3.82
N TYR A 379 4.30 2.51 4.01
CA TYR A 379 4.18 3.16 5.31
C TYR A 379 3.61 2.24 6.39
N TYR A 380 2.54 1.48 6.07
CA TYR A 380 1.81 0.65 7.02
C TYR A 380 1.67 -0.81 6.59
N THR A 381 2.65 -1.31 5.84
CA THR A 381 2.59 -2.66 5.24
C THR A 381 2.41 -3.78 6.28
N ALA A 382 1.38 -4.60 6.08
CA ALA A 382 1.06 -5.83 6.80
C ALA A 382 2.11 -6.95 6.58
N GLN A 383 3.07 -6.75 5.69
CA GLN A 383 4.08 -7.73 5.33
C GLN A 383 4.96 -8.12 6.52
N HIS A 384 4.90 -9.41 6.88
CA HIS A 384 5.80 -10.01 7.86
C HIS A 384 6.29 -11.39 7.37
N LYS A 385 7.25 -11.99 8.09
CA LYS A 385 7.81 -13.29 7.73
C LYS A 385 6.74 -14.38 7.83
N THR A 386 6.57 -15.15 6.76
CA THR A 386 5.67 -16.31 6.69
C THR A 386 6.31 -17.38 5.81
N MET A 387 6.04 -18.66 6.13
CA MET A 387 6.56 -19.81 5.36
C MET A 387 5.64 -20.20 4.21
N LYS A 388 4.41 -19.70 4.17
CA LYS A 388 3.43 -20.05 3.13
C LYS A 388 3.33 -18.92 2.11
N TRP A 389 3.60 -19.23 0.84
CA TRP A 389 3.64 -18.25 -0.25
C TRP A 389 2.32 -17.47 -0.39
N TYR A 390 1.18 -18.15 -0.34
CA TYR A 390 -0.13 -17.53 -0.57
C TYR A 390 -0.50 -16.51 0.52
N ARG A 391 0.06 -16.67 1.73
CA ARG A 391 -0.10 -15.70 2.80
C ARG A 391 0.63 -14.38 2.51
N LYS A 392 1.70 -14.38 1.70
CA LYS A 392 2.36 -13.13 1.28
C LYS A 392 1.45 -12.29 0.39
N LEU A 393 0.77 -12.93 -0.55
CA LEU A 393 -0.21 -12.25 -1.39
C LEU A 393 -1.44 -11.81 -0.60
N PHE A 394 -1.93 -12.61 0.36
CA PHE A 394 -2.97 -12.15 1.29
C PHE A 394 -2.62 -10.85 2.02
N LEU A 395 -1.42 -10.80 2.62
CA LEU A 395 -0.97 -9.59 3.31
C LEU A 395 -0.86 -8.42 2.33
N HIS A 396 -0.49 -8.68 1.08
CA HIS A 396 -0.45 -7.64 0.06
C HIS A 396 -1.84 -7.15 -0.35
N PHE A 397 -2.82 -8.05 -0.40
CA PHE A 397 -4.22 -7.69 -0.64
C PHE A 397 -4.80 -6.85 0.48
N LEU A 398 -4.42 -7.12 1.75
CA LEU A 398 -4.74 -6.23 2.87
C LEU A 398 -4.11 -4.84 2.69
N ASP A 399 -2.84 -4.78 2.26
CA ASP A 399 -2.15 -3.51 1.99
C ASP A 399 -2.90 -2.70 0.93
N ILE A 400 -3.27 -3.33 -0.20
CA ILE A 400 -4.04 -2.69 -1.29
C ILE A 400 -5.38 -2.18 -0.77
N ALA A 401 -6.13 -3.04 -0.06
CA ALA A 401 -7.45 -2.69 0.44
C ALA A 401 -7.42 -1.49 1.41
N ALA A 402 -6.50 -1.50 2.40
CA ALA A 402 -6.37 -0.41 3.35
C ALA A 402 -5.91 0.89 2.68
N THR A 403 -4.95 0.82 1.76
CA THR A 403 -4.43 1.99 1.04
C THR A 403 -5.46 2.60 0.11
N ASN A 404 -6.17 1.77 -0.67
CA ASN A 404 -7.23 2.26 -1.55
C ASN A 404 -8.41 2.83 -0.74
N ALA A 405 -8.77 2.22 0.40
CA ALA A 405 -9.77 2.77 1.31
C ALA A 405 -9.35 4.14 1.88
N TYR A 406 -8.09 4.31 2.25
CA TYR A 406 -7.55 5.61 2.67
C TYR A 406 -7.61 6.66 1.55
N ILE A 407 -7.23 6.30 0.31
CA ILE A 407 -7.31 7.24 -0.83
C ILE A 407 -8.76 7.67 -1.07
N VAL A 408 -9.71 6.74 -1.01
CA VAL A 408 -11.14 7.04 -1.13
C VAL A 408 -11.59 7.99 -0.01
N HIS A 409 -11.23 7.71 1.24
CA HIS A 409 -11.53 8.59 2.37
C HIS A 409 -10.97 10.00 2.15
N LYS A 410 -9.73 10.09 1.69
CA LYS A 410 -9.04 11.35 1.45
C LYS A 410 -9.70 12.17 0.33
N GLU A 411 -10.13 11.55 -0.75
CA GLU A 411 -10.86 12.22 -1.84
C GLU A 411 -12.27 12.67 -1.41
N LEU A 412 -12.92 11.94 -0.49
CA LEU A 412 -14.25 12.29 0.03
C LEU A 412 -14.23 13.41 1.07
N TYR A 413 -13.25 13.39 2.00
CA TYR A 413 -13.29 14.24 3.20
C TYR A 413 -12.03 15.07 3.46
N GLY A 414 -10.90 14.75 2.83
CA GLY A 414 -9.66 15.57 2.85
C GLY A 414 -8.89 15.71 4.17
N ASN A 415 -9.50 15.42 5.32
CA ASN A 415 -9.01 15.95 6.61
C ASN A 415 -8.18 14.97 7.46
N MET A 416 -8.19 13.67 7.13
CA MET A 416 -7.54 12.64 7.94
C MET A 416 -6.21 12.21 7.30
N SER A 417 -5.14 12.18 8.09
CA SER A 417 -3.84 11.63 7.67
C SER A 417 -3.90 10.11 7.52
N HIS A 418 -2.95 9.53 6.77
CA HIS A 418 -2.88 8.07 6.61
C HIS A 418 -2.68 7.37 7.96
N LYS A 419 -1.95 8.00 8.89
CA LYS A 419 -1.75 7.48 10.24
C LYS A 419 -3.07 7.38 11.00
N GLU A 420 -3.79 8.48 11.09
CA GLU A 420 -5.08 8.56 11.80
C GLU A 420 -6.09 7.59 11.19
N PHE A 421 -6.12 7.47 9.86
CA PHE A 421 -6.96 6.49 9.17
C PHE A 421 -6.66 5.05 9.60
N MET A 422 -5.37 4.69 9.68
CA MET A 422 -4.98 3.35 10.11
C MET A 422 -5.24 3.12 11.61
N GLU A 423 -5.05 4.12 12.47
CA GLU A 423 -5.38 4.05 13.89
C GLU A 423 -6.88 3.79 14.10
N GLU A 424 -7.73 4.56 13.43
CA GLU A 424 -9.19 4.39 13.48
C GLU A 424 -9.63 3.04 12.87
N LEU A 425 -9.07 2.66 11.72
CA LEU A 425 -9.37 1.35 11.10
C LEU A 425 -9.06 0.18 12.04
N VAL A 426 -7.92 0.24 12.76
CA VAL A 426 -7.53 -0.80 13.73
C VAL A 426 -8.50 -0.87 14.90
N VAL A 427 -8.92 0.29 15.42
CA VAL A 427 -9.87 0.42 16.53
C VAL A 427 -11.22 -0.17 16.14
N GLU A 428 -11.76 0.24 14.99
CA GLU A 428 -13.06 -0.22 14.48
C GLU A 428 -13.06 -1.72 14.17
N LEU A 429 -12.00 -2.23 13.50
CA LEU A 429 -11.89 -3.67 13.20
C LEU A 429 -11.72 -4.54 14.44
N CYS A 430 -11.00 -4.04 15.45
CA CYS A 430 -10.78 -4.75 16.70
C CYS A 430 -11.99 -4.66 17.65
N ASP A 431 -12.95 -3.77 17.36
CA ASP A 431 -14.13 -3.51 18.20
C ASP A 431 -13.73 -3.14 19.63
N VAL A 432 -12.83 -2.16 19.74
CA VAL A 432 -12.26 -1.66 20.99
C VAL A 432 -12.30 -0.14 21.00
N SER A 433 -12.42 0.48 22.18
CA SER A 433 -12.37 1.94 22.28
C SER A 433 -10.94 2.46 22.15
N GLN A 434 -10.73 3.58 21.44
CA GLN A 434 -9.45 4.31 21.36
C GLN A 434 -8.88 4.64 22.75
N LYS A 435 -9.75 4.86 23.74
CA LYS A 435 -9.34 5.09 25.12
C LYS A 435 -9.11 3.75 25.81
N VAL A 436 -7.90 3.22 25.68
CA VAL A 436 -7.40 2.23 26.65
C VAL A 436 -7.32 2.96 27.99
N LYS A 437 -8.36 2.86 28.81
CA LYS A 437 -8.23 3.21 30.23
C LYS A 437 -7.03 2.40 30.74
N PRO A 438 -6.02 3.03 31.36
CA PRO A 438 -4.98 2.27 32.02
C PRO A 438 -5.69 1.26 32.92
N LYS A 439 -5.41 -0.03 32.75
CA LYS A 439 -5.71 -0.97 33.81
C LYS A 439 -4.76 -0.58 34.94
N PHE A 440 -5.18 0.36 35.78
CA PHE A 440 -4.66 0.39 37.13
C PHE A 440 -5.00 -1.00 37.68
N THR A 441 -3.98 -1.82 37.88
CA THR A 441 -4.11 -2.91 38.84
C THR A 441 -4.67 -2.25 40.10
N ASN A 442 -5.78 -2.75 40.65
CA ASN A 442 -6.18 -2.39 42.01
C ASN A 442 -4.99 -2.78 42.91
N VAL A 443 -4.03 -1.86 43.08
CA VAL A 443 -3.00 -1.99 44.09
C VAL A 443 -3.66 -1.38 45.31
N ASP A 444 -3.85 -2.18 46.35
CA ASP A 444 -4.42 -1.67 47.59
C ASP A 444 -3.54 -0.52 48.09
N HIS A 445 -4.09 0.69 48.02
CA HIS A 445 -3.40 1.89 48.48
C HIS A 445 -3.51 1.94 50.00
N VAL A 446 -2.53 1.35 50.68
CA VAL A 446 -2.48 1.33 52.14
C VAL A 446 -1.50 2.40 52.65
N PRO A 447 -1.89 3.24 53.63
CA PRO A 447 -0.97 4.15 54.29
C PRO A 447 -0.03 3.37 55.21
N VAL A 448 1.27 3.51 54.99
CA VAL A 448 2.33 2.92 55.82
C VAL A 448 3.25 4.01 56.35
N PRO A 449 3.93 3.79 57.49
CA PRO A 449 4.95 4.71 57.97
C PRO A 449 6.07 4.90 56.93
N GLY A 450 6.57 6.13 56.80
CA GLY A 450 7.66 6.50 55.88
C GLY A 450 9.03 6.00 56.35
N ALA A 451 9.16 5.67 57.63
CA ALA A 451 10.32 5.03 58.24
C ALA A 451 9.97 3.61 58.74
N GLY A 452 11.00 2.79 59.01
CA GLY A 452 10.82 1.42 59.49
C GLY A 452 10.06 1.33 60.82
N GLN A 453 9.39 0.20 61.05
CA GLN A 453 8.81 -0.13 62.35
C GLN A 453 9.94 -0.11 63.40
N ALA A 454 9.78 0.68 64.47
CA ALA A 454 10.77 1.00 65.54
C ALA A 454 11.51 2.35 65.45
N SER A 455 11.02 3.33 64.69
CA SER A 455 11.57 4.70 64.69
C SER A 455 10.60 5.73 65.31
N ASP A 456 11.15 6.79 65.92
CA ASP A 456 10.38 7.87 66.55
C ASP A 456 9.42 8.56 65.55
N ALA A 457 8.33 9.13 66.07
CA ALA A 457 7.26 9.75 65.27
C ALA A 457 7.70 10.93 64.36
N THR A 458 8.93 11.42 64.52
CA THR A 458 9.60 12.45 63.73
C THR A 458 10.49 11.89 62.61
N ALA A 459 10.89 10.61 62.69
CA ALA A 459 11.71 9.96 61.68
C ALA A 459 10.91 9.70 60.40
N GLY A 460 11.52 9.95 59.24
CA GLY A 460 10.89 9.69 57.93
C GLY A 460 9.79 10.65 57.52
N ARG A 461 9.55 11.75 58.26
CA ARG A 461 8.59 12.77 57.85
C ARG A 461 9.04 13.46 56.56
N ARG A 462 8.14 13.51 55.57
CA ARG A 462 8.33 14.30 54.35
C ARG A 462 7.12 15.18 54.07
N ILE A 463 7.30 16.14 53.18
CA ILE A 463 6.26 17.07 52.78
C ILE A 463 5.10 16.30 52.13
N CYS A 464 3.89 16.56 52.60
CA CYS A 464 2.66 16.07 51.99
C CYS A 464 2.50 16.65 50.58
N ALA A 465 2.46 15.76 49.58
CA ALA A 465 2.40 16.14 48.17
C ALA A 465 1.14 16.96 47.85
N LEU A 466 -0.02 16.56 48.38
CA LEU A 466 -1.28 17.23 48.12
C LEU A 466 -1.37 18.61 48.79
N CYS A 467 -0.88 18.76 50.02
CA CYS A 467 -0.85 20.06 50.70
C CYS A 467 0.02 21.07 49.94
N LYS A 468 1.19 20.62 49.49
CA LYS A 468 2.10 21.43 48.66
C LYS A 468 1.42 21.82 47.34
N ALA A 469 0.75 20.89 46.68
CA ALA A 469 0.09 21.13 45.39
C ALA A 469 -1.14 22.04 45.50
N LYS A 470 -2.04 21.83 46.47
CA LYS A 470 -3.31 22.57 46.58
C LYS A 470 -3.17 23.92 47.27
N SER A 471 -2.28 24.04 48.25
CA SER A 471 -2.24 25.21 49.14
C SER A 471 -0.87 25.89 49.21
N GLY A 472 0.16 25.35 48.57
CA GLY A 472 1.54 25.82 48.68
C GLY A 472 2.15 25.68 50.09
N LYS A 473 1.39 25.20 51.08
CA LYS A 473 1.83 25.09 52.47
C LYS A 473 2.67 23.84 52.68
N ARG A 474 3.82 24.01 53.33
CA ARG A 474 4.63 22.90 53.82
C ARG A 474 3.93 22.25 55.01
N GLN A 475 3.65 20.96 54.87
CA GLN A 475 3.01 20.14 55.89
C GLN A 475 3.69 18.78 55.88
N ASP A 476 4.42 18.48 56.93
CA ASP A 476 5.21 17.25 56.99
C ASP A 476 4.35 16.12 57.57
N THR A 477 4.47 14.93 56.99
CA THR A 477 3.69 13.76 57.36
C THR A 477 4.58 12.52 57.46
N PRO A 478 4.36 11.67 58.48
CA PRO A 478 5.09 10.41 58.62
C PRO A 478 4.50 9.29 57.76
N TRP A 479 3.42 9.55 57.01
CA TRP A 479 2.69 8.53 56.25
C TRP A 479 3.00 8.63 54.76
N LYS A 480 3.15 7.46 54.13
CA LYS A 480 3.26 7.32 52.68
C LYS A 480 2.37 6.20 52.17
N CYS A 481 2.02 6.24 50.89
CA CYS A 481 1.34 5.12 50.25
C CYS A 481 2.33 4.00 49.93
N GLN A 482 2.00 2.77 50.33
CA GLN A 482 2.83 1.61 50.01
C GLN A 482 2.94 1.37 48.50
N ALA A 483 1.87 1.64 47.74
CA ALA A 483 1.80 1.37 46.31
C ALA A 483 2.54 2.40 45.45
N CYS A 484 2.44 3.68 45.77
CA CYS A 484 2.99 4.78 44.95
C CYS A 484 4.11 5.58 45.63
N ASP A 485 4.48 5.24 46.86
CA ASP A 485 5.54 5.88 47.67
C ASP A 485 5.34 7.40 47.95
N VAL A 486 4.13 7.93 47.67
CA VAL A 486 3.80 9.34 47.89
C VAL A 486 3.45 9.60 49.35
N HIS A 487 4.02 10.67 49.93
CA HIS A 487 3.77 11.08 51.31
C HIS A 487 2.52 11.97 51.39
N LEU A 488 1.54 11.58 52.22
CA LEU A 488 0.22 12.19 52.29
C LEU A 488 -0.30 12.25 53.73
N CYS A 489 -0.91 13.38 54.11
CA CYS A 489 -1.49 13.52 55.44
C CYS A 489 -2.64 12.52 55.67
N VAL A 490 -2.55 11.79 56.78
CA VAL A 490 -3.63 10.96 57.34
C VAL A 490 -4.00 11.53 58.71
N GLN A 491 -4.87 12.54 58.72
CA GLN A 491 -5.35 13.22 59.93
C GLN A 491 -6.87 13.35 59.88
N LEU A 492 -7.55 13.31 61.03
CA LEU A 492 -9.03 13.35 61.10
C LEU A 492 -9.64 14.52 60.35
N LYS A 493 -9.06 15.72 60.47
CA LYS A 493 -9.53 16.96 59.79
C LYS A 493 -8.94 17.15 58.39
N ARG A 494 -7.98 16.31 57.97
CA ARG A 494 -7.24 16.46 56.71
C ARG A 494 -6.70 15.11 56.25
N ASN A 495 -7.49 14.41 55.45
CA ASN A 495 -7.14 13.12 54.89
C ASN A 495 -6.73 13.26 53.42
N CYS A 496 -5.54 13.81 53.20
CA CYS A 496 -4.96 13.95 51.87
C CYS A 496 -4.73 12.60 51.19
N PHE A 497 -4.54 11.54 51.97
CA PHE A 497 -4.39 10.18 51.45
C PHE A 497 -5.65 9.71 50.74
N LEU A 498 -6.81 9.88 51.39
CA LEU A 498 -8.11 9.55 50.80
C LEU A 498 -8.38 10.41 49.56
N ASP A 499 -8.15 11.72 49.65
CA ASP A 499 -8.41 12.64 48.53
C ASP A 499 -7.52 12.39 47.31
N TRP A 500 -6.26 11.99 47.51
CA TRP A 500 -5.32 11.68 46.44
C TRP A 500 -5.72 10.42 45.66
N HIS A 501 -6.26 9.42 46.35
CA HIS A 501 -6.60 8.13 45.76
C HIS A 501 -8.09 7.99 45.39
N LYS A 502 -8.95 8.95 45.77
CA LYS A 502 -10.36 9.03 45.32
C LYS A 502 -10.54 9.38 43.84
N VAL A 503 -9.48 9.84 43.17
CA VAL A 503 -9.49 10.27 41.75
C VAL A 503 -8.81 9.23 40.83
N VAL A 504 -8.47 8.05 41.36
CA VAL A 504 -7.87 6.93 40.60
C VAL A 504 -8.93 5.97 40.10
#